data_AF-A0A2V2SP86-F1
#
_entry.id   AF-A0A2V2SP86-F1
#
_cell.length_a   1.000
_cell.length_b   1.000
_cell.length_c   1.000
_cell.angle_alpha   90.00
_cell.angle_beta   90.00
_cell.angle_gamma   90.00
#
_symmetry.space_group_name_H-M   'P 1'
#
loop_
_entity.id
_entity.type
_entity.pdbx_description
1 polymer ?
#
loop_
_entity_poly.entity_id
_entity_poly.type
_entity_poly.pdbx_seq_one_letter_code
_entity_poly.pdbx_strand_id
1 'polypeptide(L)'
;MPDIDKTGSDPDITGHYADIEHKGQEATDRQSDPCAGMAGQAHGDLAADAAAYLERSGHSLQSLGEDPKAIERQAASLIGWALAKGCVLPADYTVGLPRQASTTAEHQVFYRAADKRAVKLTYPGTSGATPDPKGAQRAASPLFYLHRLALMNRVFKSGLLVEGLIFGPSFVIGLAGDQPSIVTSQPWIRPADPEHPHPSYPEISRFMTSLGFEEIARSYYGWQRKEDAITIFDARPDNFIKSAEGVVPIDLVICEAPNRPGS
;
A
#
# COMPACT_ATOMS: atom_id res chain seq x y z
N MET A 1 -12.33 61.73 12.02
CA MET A 1 -12.60 62.24 10.66
C MET A 1 -11.93 61.30 9.67
N PRO A 2 -12.58 61.03 8.51
CA PRO A 2 -12.68 59.70 7.91
C PRO A 2 -11.97 59.56 6.56
N ASP A 3 -11.83 58.32 6.09
CA ASP A 3 -11.86 57.83 4.69
C ASP A 3 -11.21 56.42 4.66
N ILE A 4 -11.60 55.41 3.89
CA ILE A 4 -12.70 55.16 2.95
C ILE A 4 -12.88 53.63 2.87
N ASP A 5 -14.14 53.26 2.71
CA ASP A 5 -14.73 51.95 2.45
C ASP A 5 -14.27 51.30 1.12
N LYS A 6 -14.09 49.97 1.08
CA LYS A 6 -14.32 49.12 -0.11
C LYS A 6 -14.68 47.68 0.30
N THR A 7 -15.97 47.49 0.56
CA THR A 7 -16.84 46.41 0.03
C THR A 7 -16.23 45.39 -0.94
N GLY A 8 -16.56 44.11 -0.75
CA GLY A 8 -16.43 43.06 -1.76
C GLY A 8 -16.76 41.66 -1.22
N SER A 9 -18.04 41.33 -1.24
CA SER A 9 -18.68 40.08 -0.78
C SER A 9 -18.68 38.94 -1.83
N ASP A 10 -18.46 37.70 -1.34
CA ASP A 10 -18.98 36.37 -1.77
C ASP A 10 -18.69 35.80 -3.19
N PRO A 11 -18.89 34.48 -3.48
CA PRO A 11 -19.46 33.39 -2.64
C PRO A 11 -18.75 32.00 -2.69
N ASP A 12 -19.08 31.18 -1.68
CA ASP A 12 -19.62 29.81 -1.76
C ASP A 12 -19.20 28.90 -2.96
N ILE A 13 -18.37 27.88 -2.67
CA ILE A 13 -18.13 26.74 -3.56
C ILE A 13 -18.78 25.50 -2.94
N THR A 14 -20.03 25.29 -3.33
CA THR A 14 -20.76 24.03 -3.17
C THR A 14 -20.23 23.01 -4.18
N GLY A 15 -19.59 21.95 -3.68
CA GLY A 15 -19.15 20.81 -4.49
C GLY A 15 -20.34 19.90 -4.83
N HIS A 16 -20.86 20.04 -6.04
CA HIS A 16 -21.82 19.12 -6.64
C HIS A 16 -21.11 17.84 -7.10
N TYR A 17 -21.30 16.71 -6.41
CA TYR A 17 -21.14 15.39 -7.02
C TYR A 17 -22.37 15.14 -7.90
N ALA A 18 -22.16 15.15 -9.22
CA ALA A 18 -23.19 14.82 -10.18
C ALA A 18 -23.42 13.30 -10.18
N ASP A 19 -24.69 12.94 -10.05
CA ASP A 19 -25.26 11.61 -10.29
C ASP A 19 -24.78 11.03 -11.64
N ILE A 20 -24.19 9.84 -11.62
CA ILE A 20 -24.09 9.02 -12.82
C ILE A 20 -25.28 8.05 -12.80
N GLU A 21 -26.32 8.45 -13.53
CA GLU A 21 -27.45 7.60 -13.88
C GLU A 21 -26.99 6.34 -14.63
N HIS A 22 -27.41 5.19 -14.13
CA HIS A 22 -27.36 3.92 -14.85
C HIS A 22 -28.31 3.96 -16.05
N LYS A 23 -27.78 4.06 -17.26
CA LYS A 23 -28.45 3.55 -18.46
C LYS A 23 -27.86 2.21 -18.83
N GLY A 24 -28.72 1.19 -18.80
CA GLY A 24 -28.38 -0.16 -19.20
C GLY A 24 -27.97 -0.21 -20.67
N GLN A 25 -26.95 -1.01 -20.93
CA GLN A 25 -26.69 -1.53 -22.26
C GLN A 25 -26.30 -3.00 -22.15
N GLU A 26 -26.91 -3.75 -23.05
CA GLU A 26 -27.04 -5.19 -23.09
C GLU A 26 -25.71 -5.91 -23.28
N ALA A 27 -25.75 -7.20 -22.95
CA ALA A 27 -24.67 -8.15 -23.03
C ALA A 27 -24.00 -8.20 -24.42
N THR A 28 -22.69 -7.98 -24.45
CA THR A 28 -21.82 -8.47 -25.52
C THR A 28 -20.59 -9.14 -24.91
N ASP A 29 -20.40 -10.38 -25.35
CA ASP A 29 -19.27 -11.30 -25.23
C ASP A 29 -18.38 -11.30 -23.99
N ARG A 30 -18.45 -12.43 -23.27
CA ARG A 30 -17.44 -12.91 -22.33
C ARG A 30 -16.14 -13.20 -23.08
N GLN A 31 -15.37 -12.16 -23.36
CA GLN A 31 -13.94 -12.31 -23.57
C GLN A 31 -13.34 -12.59 -22.19
N SER A 32 -13.10 -13.87 -21.92
CA SER A 32 -12.44 -14.30 -20.69
C SER A 32 -11.11 -13.55 -20.56
N ASP A 33 -11.00 -12.70 -19.55
CA ASP A 33 -9.79 -11.96 -19.22
C ASP A 33 -8.63 -12.96 -19.05
N PRO A 34 -7.63 -12.98 -19.94
CA PRO A 34 -6.52 -13.93 -19.85
C PRO A 34 -5.71 -13.76 -18.56
N CYS A 35 -5.86 -12.63 -17.85
CA CYS A 35 -5.18 -12.36 -16.58
C CYS A 35 -5.90 -12.90 -15.34
N ALA A 36 -7.19 -13.28 -15.44
CA ALA A 36 -7.92 -13.89 -14.33
C ALA A 36 -7.30 -15.23 -13.88
N GLY A 37 -6.57 -15.91 -14.78
CA GLY A 37 -5.85 -17.14 -14.50
C GLY A 37 -4.63 -16.97 -13.60
N MET A 38 -3.95 -15.81 -13.63
CA MET A 38 -2.74 -15.58 -12.82
C MET A 38 -3.07 -15.20 -11.37
N ALA A 39 -4.18 -14.49 -11.15
CA ALA A 39 -4.64 -14.13 -9.81
C ALA A 39 -5.35 -15.29 -9.08
N GLY A 40 -5.85 -16.29 -9.83
CA GLY A 40 -6.67 -17.39 -9.30
C GLY A 40 -5.94 -18.72 -9.07
N GLN A 41 -4.70 -18.88 -9.54
CA GLN A 41 -3.92 -20.08 -9.26
C GLN A 41 -3.09 -19.89 -7.98
N ALA A 42 -3.09 -20.93 -7.16
CA ALA A 42 -2.40 -21.03 -5.88
C ALA A 42 -0.86 -20.91 -6.01
N HIS A 43 -0.37 -19.73 -6.39
CA HIS A 43 1.01 -19.33 -6.21
C HIS A 43 1.15 -19.00 -4.72
N GLY A 44 1.50 -20.01 -3.95
CA GLY A 44 1.79 -19.89 -2.52
C GLY A 44 2.61 -18.63 -2.25
N ASP A 45 2.11 -17.81 -1.32
CA ASP A 45 2.70 -16.60 -0.75
C ASP A 45 3.93 -16.05 -1.50
N LEU A 46 3.72 -15.48 -2.70
CA LEU A 46 4.81 -14.87 -3.50
C LEU A 46 5.59 -13.82 -2.71
N ALA A 47 4.94 -13.15 -1.75
CA ALA A 47 5.62 -12.23 -0.85
C ALA A 47 6.65 -12.96 0.02
N ALA A 48 6.25 -14.06 0.66
CA ALA A 48 7.17 -14.90 1.44
C ALA A 48 8.25 -15.57 0.58
N ASP A 49 7.92 -16.05 -0.63
CA ASP A 49 8.90 -16.64 -1.55
C ASP A 49 9.96 -15.62 -2.00
N ALA A 50 9.52 -14.40 -2.35
CA ALA A 50 10.41 -13.30 -2.70
C ALA A 50 11.26 -12.84 -1.51
N ALA A 51 10.66 -12.68 -0.33
CA ALA A 51 11.38 -12.32 0.89
C ALA A 51 12.46 -13.37 1.23
N ALA A 52 12.11 -14.65 1.21
CA ALA A 52 13.04 -15.74 1.48
C ALA A 52 14.15 -15.82 0.43
N TYR A 53 13.87 -15.47 -0.84
CA TYR A 53 14.91 -15.36 -1.87
C TYR A 53 15.91 -14.24 -1.55
N LEU A 54 15.43 -13.06 -1.16
CA LEU A 54 16.29 -11.94 -0.79
C LEU A 54 17.15 -12.27 0.44
N GLU A 55 16.57 -12.92 1.45
CA GLU A 55 17.31 -13.38 2.64
C GLU A 55 18.42 -14.37 2.28
N ARG A 56 18.12 -15.38 1.44
CA ARG A 56 19.13 -16.32 0.94
C ARG A 56 20.21 -15.66 0.08
N SER A 57 19.91 -14.51 -0.52
CA SER A 57 20.86 -13.70 -1.29
C SER A 57 21.78 -12.86 -0.39
N GLY A 58 21.68 -13.01 0.93
CA GLY A 58 22.55 -12.35 1.92
C GLY A 58 22.04 -11.00 2.40
N HIS A 59 20.80 -10.62 2.06
CA HIS A 59 20.18 -9.40 2.56
C HIS A 59 19.55 -9.64 3.94
N SER A 60 19.69 -8.68 4.84
CA SER A 60 19.11 -8.73 6.18
C SER A 60 17.97 -7.74 6.28
N LEU A 61 16.87 -8.13 6.94
CA LEU A 61 15.80 -7.20 7.29
C LEU A 61 16.34 -6.14 8.26
N GLN A 62 16.55 -4.92 7.78
CA GLN A 62 16.72 -3.75 8.65
C GLN A 62 15.38 -3.06 8.83
N SER A 63 15.02 -2.76 10.07
CA SER A 63 13.69 -2.31 10.42
C SER A 63 13.36 -0.90 9.90
N LEU A 64 14.36 -0.01 9.76
CA LEU A 64 14.13 1.40 9.42
C LEU A 64 15.31 2.03 8.66
N GLY A 65 15.09 2.39 7.39
CA GLY A 65 15.95 3.25 6.58
C GLY A 65 17.33 2.67 6.25
N GLU A 66 17.34 1.73 5.29
CA GLU A 66 18.55 1.13 4.72
C GLU A 66 19.42 2.13 3.93
N ASP A 67 20.68 1.75 3.75
CA ASP A 67 21.62 2.39 2.83
C ASP A 67 21.08 2.32 1.38
N PRO A 68 21.03 3.42 0.60
CA PRO A 68 20.55 3.40 -0.79
C PRO A 68 21.19 2.32 -1.66
N LYS A 69 22.50 2.04 -1.47
CA LYS A 69 23.16 0.96 -2.22
C LYS A 69 22.65 -0.43 -1.82
N ALA A 70 22.21 -0.63 -0.58
CA ALA A 70 21.58 -1.87 -0.15
C ALA A 70 20.21 -2.03 -0.80
N ILE A 71 19.41 -0.95 -0.84
CA ILE A 71 18.12 -0.92 -1.54
C ILE A 71 18.30 -1.28 -3.02
N GLU A 72 19.28 -0.68 -3.70
CA GLU A 72 19.61 -1.00 -5.11
C GLU A 72 19.99 -2.49 -5.30
N ARG A 73 20.84 -3.04 -4.43
CA ARG A 73 21.22 -4.47 -4.50
C ARG A 73 20.03 -5.39 -4.26
N GLN A 74 19.15 -5.04 -3.32
CA GLN A 74 17.91 -5.79 -3.09
C GLN A 74 16.98 -5.70 -4.28
N ALA A 75 16.83 -4.54 -4.90
CA ALA A 75 16.00 -4.35 -6.10
C ALA A 75 16.52 -5.20 -7.26
N ALA A 76 17.83 -5.21 -7.51
CA ALA A 76 18.45 -6.08 -8.51
C ALA A 76 18.22 -7.58 -8.23
N SER A 77 18.30 -7.98 -6.95
CA SER A 77 18.04 -9.36 -6.54
C SER A 77 16.57 -9.74 -6.74
N LEU A 78 15.64 -8.83 -6.43
CA LEU A 78 14.20 -9.03 -6.62
C LEU A 78 13.83 -9.13 -8.10
N ILE A 79 14.48 -8.36 -8.97
CA ILE A 79 14.34 -8.50 -10.43
C ILE A 79 14.79 -9.90 -10.87
N GLY A 80 15.94 -10.37 -10.39
CA GLY A 80 16.44 -11.72 -10.70
C GLY A 80 15.46 -12.81 -10.27
N TRP A 81 14.86 -12.67 -9.09
CA TRP A 81 13.78 -13.56 -8.61
C TRP A 81 12.56 -13.54 -9.54
N ALA A 82 12.06 -12.35 -9.88
CA ALA A 82 10.85 -12.21 -10.69
C ALA A 82 11.05 -12.81 -12.09
N LEU A 83 12.21 -12.61 -12.70
CA LEU A 83 12.56 -13.22 -13.99
C LEU A 83 12.61 -14.75 -13.88
N ALA A 84 13.26 -15.29 -12.84
CA ALA A 84 13.37 -16.74 -12.65
C ALA A 84 12.03 -17.42 -12.39
N LYS A 85 11.07 -16.70 -11.80
CA LYS A 85 9.71 -17.20 -11.48
C LYS A 85 8.68 -16.92 -12.58
N GLY A 86 9.01 -16.13 -13.59
CA GLY A 86 8.04 -15.66 -14.57
C GLY A 86 7.02 -14.65 -13.99
N CYS A 87 7.41 -13.92 -12.94
CA CYS A 87 6.59 -12.92 -12.26
C CYS A 87 6.87 -11.48 -12.75
N VAL A 88 7.33 -11.33 -14.00
CA VAL A 88 7.40 -10.02 -14.65
C VAL A 88 6.10 -9.83 -15.44
N LEU A 89 5.35 -8.81 -15.03
CA LEU A 89 4.08 -8.44 -15.63
C LEU A 89 4.30 -7.63 -16.92
N PRO A 90 3.39 -7.74 -17.89
CA PRO A 90 3.49 -6.96 -19.12
C PRO A 90 3.28 -5.47 -18.84
N ALA A 91 3.84 -4.61 -19.69
CA ALA A 91 3.78 -3.15 -19.52
C ALA A 91 2.34 -2.59 -19.57
N ASP A 92 1.42 -3.31 -20.20
CA ASP A 92 0.01 -2.96 -20.30
C ASP A 92 -0.85 -3.58 -19.19
N TYR A 93 -0.24 -4.17 -18.16
CA TYR A 93 -0.96 -4.87 -17.09
C TYR A 93 -2.04 -4.03 -16.38
N THR A 94 -1.84 -2.71 -16.25
CA THR A 94 -2.84 -1.79 -15.67
C THR A 94 -3.73 -1.10 -16.72
N VAL A 95 -3.55 -1.37 -18.01
CA VAL A 95 -4.35 -0.77 -19.08
C VAL A 95 -5.79 -1.23 -18.93
N GLY A 96 -6.71 -0.26 -18.92
CA GLY A 96 -8.14 -0.52 -18.74
C GLY A 96 -8.61 -0.66 -17.29
N LEU A 97 -7.70 -0.67 -16.31
CA LEU A 97 -8.08 -0.62 -14.90
C LEU A 97 -8.41 0.83 -14.49
N PRO A 98 -9.59 1.11 -13.91
CA PRO A 98 -9.90 2.43 -13.35
C PRO A 98 -8.90 2.83 -12.27
N ARG A 99 -8.13 3.90 -12.54
CA ARG A 99 -7.22 4.50 -11.58
C ARG A 99 -7.99 5.34 -10.57
N GLN A 100 -7.68 5.18 -9.30
CA GLN A 100 -8.24 6.03 -8.24
C GLN A 100 -7.60 7.42 -8.28
N ALA A 101 -8.42 8.46 -8.15
CA ALA A 101 -7.99 9.85 -8.24
C ALA A 101 -7.03 10.23 -7.09
N SER A 102 -7.24 9.67 -5.90
CA SER A 102 -6.32 9.81 -4.77
C SER A 102 -5.16 8.83 -4.94
N THR A 103 -4.03 9.31 -5.46
CA THR A 103 -2.76 8.58 -5.37
C THR A 103 -2.11 8.89 -4.03
N THR A 104 -1.59 7.88 -3.35
CA THR A 104 -0.79 8.09 -2.14
C THR A 104 0.62 8.52 -2.52
N ALA A 105 1.43 8.94 -1.54
CA ALA A 105 2.84 9.27 -1.78
C ALA A 105 3.68 8.06 -2.25
N GLU A 106 3.18 6.84 -2.07
CA GLU A 106 3.91 5.59 -2.35
C GLU A 106 3.36 4.81 -3.54
N HIS A 107 2.06 4.91 -3.82
CA HIS A 107 1.40 4.03 -4.77
C HIS A 107 0.47 4.72 -5.75
N GLN A 108 0.45 4.14 -6.95
CA GLN A 108 -0.70 4.24 -7.83
C GLN A 108 -1.70 3.13 -7.47
N VAL A 109 -2.99 3.47 -7.37
CA VAL A 109 -4.05 2.52 -6.99
C VAL A 109 -5.05 2.40 -8.13
N PHE A 110 -5.39 1.17 -8.47
CA PHE A 110 -6.36 0.81 -9.50
C PHE A 110 -7.40 -0.13 -8.93
N TYR A 111 -8.63 -0.07 -9.44
CA TYR A 111 -9.66 -1.05 -9.11
C TYR A 111 -9.75 -2.11 -10.21
N ARG A 112 -9.64 -3.39 -9.83
CA ARG A 112 -9.86 -4.53 -10.73
C ARG A 112 -11.21 -5.16 -10.44
N ALA A 113 -12.15 -4.96 -11.35
CA ALA A 113 -13.53 -5.42 -11.20
C ALA A 113 -13.68 -6.95 -11.28
N ALA A 114 -12.82 -7.63 -12.04
CA ALA A 114 -12.89 -9.07 -12.27
C ALA A 114 -12.89 -9.90 -10.97
N ASP A 115 -12.11 -9.47 -9.98
CA ASP A 115 -11.95 -10.13 -8.68
C ASP A 115 -12.16 -9.20 -7.48
N LYS A 116 -12.64 -7.97 -7.73
CA LYS A 116 -12.93 -6.94 -6.73
C LYS A 116 -11.73 -6.62 -5.85
N ARG A 117 -10.59 -6.31 -6.47
CA ARG A 117 -9.35 -5.99 -5.77
C ARG A 117 -8.86 -4.57 -6.04
N ALA A 118 -8.23 -3.96 -5.05
CA ALA A 118 -7.38 -2.80 -5.25
C ALA A 118 -6.00 -3.31 -5.68
N VAL A 119 -5.55 -2.94 -6.88
CA VAL A 119 -4.20 -3.18 -7.38
C VAL A 119 -3.35 -1.95 -7.08
N LYS A 120 -2.22 -2.14 -6.38
CA LYS A 120 -1.30 -1.08 -5.98
C LYS A 120 0.05 -1.29 -6.65
N LEU A 121 0.58 -0.23 -7.26
CA LEU A 121 1.92 -0.21 -7.84
C LEU A 121 2.76 0.76 -7.03
N THR A 122 3.90 0.32 -6.50
CA THR A 122 4.90 1.29 -5.97
C THR A 122 5.38 2.18 -7.11
N TYR A 123 5.79 3.42 -6.81
CA TYR A 123 6.42 4.25 -7.84
C TYR A 123 7.71 3.58 -8.35
N PRO A 124 7.97 3.57 -9.67
CA PRO A 124 9.17 2.96 -10.25
C PRO A 124 10.46 3.38 -9.55
N GLY A 125 11.24 2.39 -9.09
CA GLY A 125 12.49 2.60 -8.35
C GLY A 125 12.30 2.74 -6.84
N THR A 126 11.08 2.59 -6.33
CA THR A 126 10.76 2.64 -4.90
C THR A 126 10.11 1.34 -4.43
N SER A 127 10.23 1.04 -3.13
CA SER A 127 9.56 -0.08 -2.48
C SER A 127 8.67 0.40 -1.33
N GLY A 128 8.01 1.55 -1.52
CA GLY A 128 7.29 2.27 -0.46
C GLY A 128 8.20 3.12 0.42
N ALA A 129 7.62 3.69 1.48
CA ALA A 129 8.33 4.51 2.45
C ALA A 129 8.19 3.94 3.87
N THR A 130 9.19 4.25 4.68
CA THR A 130 9.16 4.03 6.12
C THR A 130 9.29 5.38 6.80
N PRO A 131 8.36 5.78 7.68
CA PRO A 131 8.62 6.91 8.56
C PRO A 131 9.75 6.52 9.52
N ASP A 132 10.73 7.40 9.69
CA ASP A 132 11.64 7.29 10.82
C ASP A 132 10.92 7.70 12.12
N PRO A 133 11.49 7.42 13.31
CA PRO A 133 10.85 7.77 14.57
C PRO A 133 10.60 9.28 14.76
N LYS A 134 11.20 10.14 13.94
CA LYS A 134 11.03 11.60 13.94
C LYS A 134 10.03 12.07 12.86
N GLY A 135 9.44 11.15 12.11
CA GLY A 135 8.45 11.41 11.07
C GLY A 135 9.02 11.72 9.68
N ALA A 136 10.35 11.64 9.48
CA ALA A 136 10.93 11.80 8.16
C ALA A 136 10.71 10.54 7.33
N GLN A 137 10.24 10.69 6.09
CA GLN A 137 10.09 9.56 5.18
C GLN A 137 11.45 9.12 4.63
N ARG A 138 11.72 7.81 4.71
CA ARG A 138 12.89 7.16 4.09
C ARG A 138 12.40 6.09 3.13
N ALA A 139 13.16 5.82 2.07
CA ALA A 139 12.86 4.72 1.18
C ALA A 139 12.90 3.39 1.94
N ALA A 140 11.85 2.59 1.77
CA ALA A 140 11.85 1.20 2.24
C ALA A 140 12.71 0.34 1.30
N SER A 141 13.33 -0.70 1.86
CA SER A 141 13.95 -1.73 1.04
C SER A 141 12.91 -2.74 0.54
N PRO A 142 13.16 -3.42 -0.60
CA PRO A 142 12.27 -4.46 -1.09
C PRO A 142 11.97 -5.55 -0.06
N LEU A 143 12.99 -6.01 0.68
CA LEU A 143 12.81 -7.03 1.72
C LEU A 143 11.90 -6.51 2.84
N PHE A 144 12.10 -5.27 3.29
CA PHE A 144 11.23 -4.65 4.28
C PHE A 144 9.78 -4.56 3.80
N TYR A 145 9.57 -4.13 2.55
CA TYR A 145 8.23 -4.03 1.96
C TYR A 145 7.52 -5.38 1.91
N LEU A 146 8.21 -6.44 1.48
CA LEU A 146 7.65 -7.79 1.40
C LEU A 146 7.28 -8.34 2.78
N HIS A 147 8.14 -8.12 3.79
CA HIS A 147 7.85 -8.48 5.19
C HIS A 147 6.65 -7.71 5.74
N ARG A 148 6.53 -6.41 5.43
CA ARG A 148 5.36 -5.59 5.78
C ARG A 148 4.06 -6.21 5.26
N LEU A 149 4.03 -6.70 4.02
CA LEU A 149 2.85 -7.37 3.44
C LEU A 149 2.49 -8.66 4.19
N ALA A 150 3.49 -9.49 4.50
CA ALA A 150 3.30 -10.73 5.24
C ALA A 150 2.75 -10.45 6.65
N LEU A 151 3.29 -9.45 7.34
CA LEU A 151 2.82 -9.02 8.65
C LEU A 151 1.39 -8.47 8.62
N MET A 152 1.05 -7.66 7.62
CA MET A 152 -0.34 -7.20 7.40
C MET A 152 -1.30 -8.38 7.26
N ASN A 153 -0.93 -9.39 6.47
CA ASN A 153 -1.73 -10.62 6.34
C ASN A 153 -1.82 -11.41 7.65
N ARG A 154 -0.72 -11.52 8.40
CA ARG A 154 -0.66 -12.26 9.65
C ARG A 154 -1.56 -11.63 10.72
N VAL A 155 -1.42 -10.32 10.92
CA VAL A 155 -2.05 -9.55 12.00
C VAL A 155 -3.48 -9.16 11.67
N PHE A 156 -3.73 -8.65 10.47
CA PHE A 156 -5.01 -8.05 10.09
C PHE A 156 -5.83 -8.85 9.09
N LYS A 157 -5.30 -9.99 8.62
CA LYS A 157 -5.93 -10.83 7.59
C LYS A 157 -6.25 -10.03 6.32
N SER A 158 -5.37 -9.08 5.97
CA SER A 158 -5.59 -8.12 4.88
C SER A 158 -5.73 -8.73 3.48
N GLY A 159 -5.38 -10.01 3.29
CA GLY A 159 -5.50 -10.69 2.00
C GLY A 159 -4.64 -10.06 0.90
N LEU A 160 -3.52 -9.43 1.28
CA LEU A 160 -2.54 -8.84 0.38
C LEU A 160 -1.84 -9.94 -0.43
N LEU A 161 -1.66 -9.71 -1.72
CA LEU A 161 -0.93 -10.58 -2.63
C LEU A 161 0.14 -9.76 -3.36
N VAL A 162 1.30 -10.36 -3.58
CA VAL A 162 2.26 -9.87 -4.58
C VAL A 162 1.86 -10.50 -5.91
N GLU A 163 1.71 -9.69 -6.94
CA GLU A 163 1.35 -10.15 -8.29
C GLU A 163 2.57 -10.24 -9.21
N GLY A 164 3.62 -9.47 -8.92
CA GLY A 164 4.86 -9.49 -9.68
C GLY A 164 5.53 -8.12 -9.72
N LEU A 165 6.40 -7.95 -10.71
CA LEU A 165 7.04 -6.67 -11.03
C LEU A 165 6.57 -6.16 -12.38
N ILE A 166 6.34 -4.85 -12.44
CA ILE A 166 6.18 -4.11 -13.71
C ILE A 166 7.31 -3.09 -13.81
N PHE A 167 7.72 -2.75 -15.03
CA PHE A 167 8.78 -1.79 -15.28
C PHE A 167 8.20 -0.51 -15.85
N GLY A 168 8.73 0.63 -15.41
CA GLY A 168 8.32 1.94 -15.91
C GLY A 168 9.39 3.00 -15.70
N PRO A 169 9.21 4.19 -16.27
CA PRO A 169 10.19 5.26 -16.18
C PRO A 169 10.43 5.65 -14.72
N SER A 170 11.70 5.72 -14.32
CA SER A 170 12.12 6.11 -12.97
C SER A 170 11.54 7.46 -12.56
N PHE A 171 11.01 7.55 -11.34
CA PHE A 171 10.72 8.83 -10.67
C PHE A 171 11.86 9.31 -9.77
N VAL A 172 12.89 8.49 -9.60
CA VAL A 172 14.06 8.81 -8.77
C VAL A 172 15.08 9.59 -9.60
N ILE A 173 15.41 10.80 -9.15
CA ILE A 173 16.41 11.67 -9.78
C ILE A 173 17.76 10.95 -9.85
N GLY A 174 18.35 10.88 -11.04
CA GLY A 174 19.68 10.30 -11.26
C GLY A 174 19.68 8.81 -11.63
N LEU A 175 18.53 8.13 -11.58
CA LEU A 175 18.40 6.77 -12.12
C LEU A 175 17.84 6.83 -13.55
N ALA A 176 18.61 6.30 -14.50
CA ALA A 176 18.21 6.19 -15.89
C ALA A 176 17.55 4.82 -16.19
N GLY A 177 16.73 4.79 -17.24
CA GLY A 177 16.05 3.57 -17.70
C GLY A 177 14.81 3.21 -16.88
N ASP A 178 14.19 2.11 -17.27
CA ASP A 178 13.02 1.59 -16.58
C ASP A 178 13.42 0.98 -15.24
N GLN A 179 12.64 1.30 -14.21
CA GLN A 179 12.83 0.83 -12.85
C GLN A 179 11.66 -0.09 -12.45
N PRO A 180 11.92 -1.07 -11.56
CA PRO A 180 10.86 -1.96 -11.11
C PRO A 180 9.87 -1.22 -10.21
N SER A 181 8.61 -1.57 -10.36
CA SER A 181 7.50 -1.32 -9.46
C SER A 181 7.01 -2.65 -8.92
N ILE A 182 6.84 -2.75 -7.61
CA ILE A 182 6.24 -3.92 -6.98
C ILE A 182 4.72 -3.79 -7.15
N VAL A 183 4.11 -4.81 -7.75
CA VAL A 183 2.67 -4.88 -7.93
C VAL A 183 2.09 -5.75 -6.84
N THR A 184 1.19 -5.15 -6.06
CA THR A 184 0.44 -5.86 -5.03
C THR A 184 -1.05 -5.68 -5.26
N SER A 185 -1.86 -6.55 -4.65
CA SER A 185 -3.29 -6.30 -4.57
C SER A 185 -3.86 -6.73 -3.24
N GLN A 186 -5.02 -6.18 -2.89
CA GLN A 186 -5.83 -6.55 -1.72
C GLN A 186 -7.31 -6.55 -2.08
N PRO A 187 -8.18 -7.21 -1.29
CA PRO A 187 -9.62 -7.06 -1.44
C PRO A 187 -10.03 -5.59 -1.43
N TRP A 188 -10.93 -5.22 -2.34
CA TRP A 188 -11.51 -3.89 -2.36
C TRP A 188 -12.45 -3.72 -1.17
N ILE A 189 -12.13 -2.79 -0.27
CA ILE A 189 -12.96 -2.52 0.91
C ILE A 189 -13.98 -1.45 0.56
N ARG A 190 -15.26 -1.80 0.67
CA ARG A 190 -16.36 -0.85 0.47
C ARG A 190 -16.55 -0.03 1.76
N PRO A 191 -16.47 1.31 1.70
CA PRO A 191 -16.78 2.13 2.87
C PRO A 191 -18.28 2.00 3.22
N ALA A 192 -18.59 2.07 4.50
CA ALA A 192 -19.98 2.16 4.98
C ALA A 192 -20.65 3.46 4.54
N ASP A 193 -19.87 4.54 4.50
CA ASP A 193 -20.24 5.85 3.99
C ASP A 193 -19.19 6.33 2.98
N PRO A 194 -19.50 6.38 1.68
CA PRO A 194 -18.57 6.86 0.65
C PRO A 194 -18.08 8.31 0.85
N GLU A 195 -18.88 9.17 1.50
CA GLU A 195 -18.50 10.56 1.76
C GLU A 195 -17.54 10.68 2.96
N HIS A 196 -17.57 9.69 3.86
CA HIS A 196 -16.70 9.60 5.04
C HIS A 196 -16.06 8.21 5.13
N PRO A 197 -15.20 7.83 4.17
CA PRO A 197 -14.73 6.46 4.03
C PRO A 197 -13.73 6.05 5.12
N HIS A 198 -13.15 7.03 5.82
CA HIS A 198 -12.10 6.82 6.82
C HIS A 198 -12.66 6.91 8.24
N PRO A 199 -12.22 6.04 9.17
CA PRO A 199 -12.59 6.14 10.58
C PRO A 199 -11.92 7.34 11.25
N SER A 200 -12.55 7.84 12.30
CA SER A 200 -11.94 8.85 13.18
C SER A 200 -10.80 8.27 14.02
N TYR A 201 -9.90 9.12 14.52
CA TYR A 201 -8.82 8.67 15.41
C TYR A 201 -9.32 7.90 16.65
N PRO A 202 -10.39 8.31 17.36
CA PRO A 202 -10.94 7.51 18.46
C PRO A 202 -11.43 6.12 18.05
N GLU A 203 -11.96 5.96 16.83
CA GLU A 203 -12.36 4.64 16.31
C GLU A 203 -11.14 3.76 16.02
N ILE A 204 -10.09 4.32 15.42
CA ILE A 204 -8.81 3.63 15.21
C ILE A 204 -8.21 3.22 16.56
N SER A 205 -8.19 4.13 17.53
CA SER A 205 -7.64 3.85 18.87
C SER A 205 -8.36 2.69 19.55
N ARG A 206 -9.70 2.67 19.52
CA ARG A 206 -10.49 1.54 20.03
C ARG A 206 -10.20 0.24 19.29
N PHE A 207 -10.11 0.29 17.95
CA PHE A 207 -9.78 -0.86 17.13
C PHE A 207 -8.39 -1.43 17.47
N MET A 208 -7.35 -0.60 17.47
CA MET A 208 -5.98 -1.01 17.77
C MET A 208 -5.85 -1.55 19.19
N THR A 209 -6.45 -0.88 20.18
CA THR A 209 -6.46 -1.35 21.58
C THR A 209 -7.16 -2.71 21.71
N SER A 210 -8.26 -2.95 20.98
CA SER A 210 -8.95 -4.24 21.00
C SER A 210 -8.09 -5.40 20.47
N LEU A 211 -7.04 -5.10 19.70
CA LEU A 211 -6.07 -6.05 19.18
C LEU A 211 -4.81 -6.18 20.07
N GLY A 212 -4.81 -5.55 21.24
CA GLY A 212 -3.69 -5.56 22.19
C GLY A 212 -2.58 -4.57 21.88
N PHE A 213 -2.79 -3.62 20.96
CA PHE A 213 -1.83 -2.56 20.71
C PHE A 213 -1.95 -1.41 21.71
N GLU A 214 -0.81 -0.88 22.11
CA GLU A 214 -0.66 0.35 22.89
C GLU A 214 -0.13 1.46 21.98
N GLU A 215 -0.65 2.67 22.12
CA GLU A 215 -0.16 3.85 21.40
C GLU A 215 1.26 4.21 21.85
N ILE A 216 2.14 4.52 20.90
CA ILE A 216 3.51 4.98 21.19
C ILE A 216 3.50 6.50 21.28
N ALA A 217 3.69 7.04 22.49
CA ALA A 217 3.75 8.47 22.71
C ALA A 217 4.85 9.14 21.85
N ARG A 218 4.52 10.29 21.25
CA ARG A 218 5.43 11.09 20.40
C ARG A 218 5.95 10.35 19.16
N SER A 219 5.22 9.34 18.69
CA SER A 219 5.48 8.69 17.41
C SER A 219 4.55 9.22 16.32
N TYR A 220 4.92 9.02 15.06
CA TYR A 220 4.07 9.34 13.92
C TYR A 220 2.98 8.27 13.75
N TYR A 221 1.85 8.43 14.45
CA TYR A 221 0.73 7.49 14.45
C TYR A 221 1.18 6.04 14.75
N GLY A 222 2.06 5.90 15.74
CA GLY A 222 2.71 4.65 16.05
C GLY A 222 2.00 3.85 17.14
N TRP A 223 2.03 2.53 16.99
CA TRP A 223 1.41 1.56 17.88
C TRP A 223 2.36 0.40 18.11
N GLN A 224 2.34 -0.20 19.30
CA GLN A 224 3.15 -1.38 19.62
C GLN A 224 2.29 -2.45 20.28
N ARG A 225 2.56 -3.72 19.98
CA ARG A 225 2.05 -4.87 20.72
C ARG A 225 3.23 -5.66 21.25
N LYS A 226 3.40 -5.63 22.57
CA LYS A 226 4.59 -6.21 23.23
C LYS A 226 4.62 -7.73 23.17
N GLU A 227 3.47 -8.38 23.15
CA GLU A 227 3.33 -9.85 23.15
C GLU A 227 4.10 -10.51 22.01
N ASP A 228 4.08 -9.91 20.83
CA ASP A 228 4.74 -10.41 19.61
C ASP A 228 5.72 -9.40 19.00
N ALA A 229 6.14 -8.40 19.80
CA ALA A 229 7.10 -7.37 19.41
C ALA A 229 6.78 -6.64 18.09
N ILE A 230 5.49 -6.51 17.76
CA ILE A 230 5.04 -5.80 16.57
C ILE A 230 4.97 -4.31 16.84
N THR A 231 5.51 -3.53 15.91
CA THR A 231 5.38 -2.08 15.86
C THR A 231 4.76 -1.65 14.55
N ILE A 232 3.79 -0.74 14.62
CA ILE A 232 3.11 -0.13 13.49
C ILE A 232 3.42 1.35 13.49
N PHE A 233 3.64 1.90 12.30
CA PHE A 233 3.70 3.33 12.03
C PHE A 233 2.71 3.69 10.93
N ASP A 234 2.51 5.00 10.74
CA ASP A 234 1.63 5.54 9.71
C ASP A 234 0.16 5.06 9.87
N ALA A 235 -0.30 4.82 11.10
CA ALA A 235 -1.70 4.49 11.38
C ALA A 235 -2.61 5.73 11.35
N ARG A 236 -2.53 6.50 10.26
CA ARG A 236 -3.36 7.67 10.00
C ARG A 236 -4.72 7.27 9.44
N PRO A 237 -5.78 8.08 9.63
CA PRO A 237 -7.13 7.78 9.14
C PRO A 237 -7.24 7.35 7.68
N ASP A 238 -6.47 7.97 6.79
CA ASP A 238 -6.42 7.68 5.35
C ASP A 238 -5.91 6.27 5.04
N ASN A 239 -5.16 5.65 5.95
CA ASN A 239 -4.68 4.27 5.84
C ASN A 239 -5.65 3.21 6.40
N PHE A 240 -6.87 3.62 6.74
CA PHE A 240 -7.97 2.75 7.13
C PHE A 240 -9.24 3.04 6.34
N ILE A 241 -10.09 2.05 6.17
CA ILE A 241 -11.46 2.21 5.69
C ILE A 241 -12.43 1.81 6.79
N LYS A 242 -13.45 2.65 7.01
CA LYS A 242 -14.60 2.34 7.85
C LYS A 242 -15.62 1.60 7.00
N SER A 243 -15.58 0.28 7.04
CA SER A 243 -16.53 -0.60 6.36
C SER A 243 -17.77 -0.85 7.21
N ALA A 244 -18.79 -1.49 6.63
CA ALA A 244 -19.97 -1.92 7.39
C ALA A 244 -19.64 -2.95 8.48
N GLU A 245 -18.52 -3.67 8.34
CA GLU A 245 -18.07 -4.70 9.29
C GLU A 245 -17.11 -4.14 10.35
N GLY A 246 -16.66 -2.88 10.20
CA GLY A 246 -15.76 -2.22 11.13
C GLY A 246 -14.57 -1.53 10.44
N VAL A 247 -13.56 -1.22 11.25
CA VAL A 247 -12.32 -0.56 10.81
C VAL A 247 -11.40 -1.58 10.13
N VAL A 248 -11.00 -1.29 8.89
CA VAL A 248 -10.14 -2.16 8.09
C VAL A 248 -8.86 -1.41 7.71
N PRO A 249 -7.67 -1.86 8.16
CA PRO A 249 -6.42 -1.26 7.75
C PRO A 249 -6.10 -1.65 6.30
N ILE A 250 -5.69 -0.67 5.51
CA ILE A 250 -5.39 -0.86 4.08
C ILE A 250 -3.94 -0.52 3.72
N ASP A 251 -3.22 0.24 4.54
CA ASP A 251 -1.85 0.64 4.21
C ASP A 251 -1.00 1.04 5.43
N LEU A 252 -0.66 0.07 6.29
CA LEU A 252 0.14 0.35 7.50
C LEU A 252 1.59 -0.06 7.32
N VAL A 253 2.52 0.74 7.86
CA VAL A 253 3.93 0.36 7.98
C VAL A 253 4.07 -0.50 9.24
N ILE A 254 4.09 -1.82 9.06
CA ILE A 254 4.20 -2.79 10.15
C ILE A 254 5.56 -3.48 10.11
N CYS A 255 6.18 -3.61 11.28
CA CYS A 255 7.44 -4.32 11.47
C CYS A 255 7.40 -5.15 12.75
N GLU A 256 8.22 -6.20 12.79
CA GLU A 256 8.43 -7.05 13.95
C GLU A 256 9.89 -6.90 14.38
N ALA A 257 10.14 -6.66 15.67
CA ALA A 257 11.52 -6.65 16.14
C ALA A 257 12.12 -8.06 15.97
N PRO A 258 13.38 -8.19 15.53
CA PRO A 258 14.01 -9.50 15.50
C PRO A 258 13.99 -10.07 16.92
N ASN A 259 13.43 -11.28 17.08
CA ASN A 259 13.43 -12.01 18.34
C ASN A 259 14.86 -12.00 18.89
N ARG A 260 15.11 -11.21 19.94
CA ARG A 260 16.35 -11.36 20.70
C ARG A 260 16.24 -12.69 21.41
N PRO A 261 17.08 -13.70 21.11
CA PRO A 261 17.15 -14.87 21.98
C PRO A 261 17.43 -14.36 23.40
N GLY A 262 16.64 -14.87 24.35
CA GLY A 262 16.44 -14.29 25.67
C GLY A 262 17.71 -13.77 26.35
N SER A 263 17.62 -12.54 26.84
CA SER A 263 18.44 -12.01 27.92
C SER A 263 17.91 -12.47 29.27
#